data_AF-A0A6T7FKG3-F1
#
_entry.id   AF-A0A6T7FKG3-F1
#
_cell.length_a   1.000
_cell.length_b   1.000
_cell.length_c   1.000
_cell.angle_alpha   90.00
_cell.angle_beta   90.00
_cell.angle_gamma   90.00
#
_symmetry.space_group_name_H-M   'P 1'
#
loop_
_entity.id
_entity.type
_entity.pdbx_description
1 polymer ?
#
loop_
_entity_poly.entity_id
_entity_poly.type
_entity_poly.pdbx_seq_one_letter_code
_entity_poly.pdbx_strand_id
1 'polypeptide(L)'
;DAESTGLILLTSDGSIVNPLLRAGEKKVKEYHVMTEPCATDAHILQLAAGIVITTKARKDGGFADVTAKTLPCTVQRICIDATTGTGTRAALRFVLGEGRNRQIRRMCTAVGIEVTSLHRVGFVGVSLQGCENAGDWATLTEAEELTIGARTGPTRNELRTPEERARRKAKKLAKKLLK
;
A
#
# COMPACT_ATOMS: atom_id res chain seq x y z
N ASP A 1 1.60 8.54 4.41
CA ASP A 1 2.43 9.70 4.06
C ASP A 1 1.46 10.84 3.90
N ALA A 2 1.67 11.95 4.61
CA ALA A 2 0.69 13.03 4.70
C ALA A 2 0.49 13.74 3.36
N GLU A 3 1.53 13.77 2.53
CA GLU A 3 1.54 14.41 1.22
C GLU A 3 1.04 13.49 0.09
N SER A 4 0.57 12.28 0.41
CA SER A 4 -0.01 11.35 -0.57
C SER A 4 -1.51 11.48 -0.60
N THR A 5 -2.10 11.37 -1.78
CA THR A 5 -3.55 11.46 -1.98
C THR A 5 -4.10 10.16 -2.59
N GLY A 6 -5.42 10.09 -2.73
CA GLY A 6 -6.12 9.01 -3.43
C GLY A 6 -6.81 8.01 -2.51
N LEU A 7 -7.17 6.86 -3.09
CA LEU A 7 -8.05 5.86 -2.49
C LEU A 7 -7.55 5.41 -1.12
N ILE A 8 -8.43 5.37 -0.12
CA ILE A 8 -8.21 4.74 1.18
C ILE A 8 -9.45 3.93 1.53
N LEU A 9 -9.27 2.65 1.87
CA LEU A 9 -10.36 1.84 2.41
C LEU A 9 -10.42 2.01 3.92
N LEU A 10 -11.60 2.34 4.42
CA LEU A 10 -11.92 2.37 5.85
C LEU A 10 -12.92 1.27 6.16
N THR A 11 -12.73 0.60 7.30
CA THR A 11 -13.64 -0.45 7.75
C THR A 11 -13.74 -0.43 9.27
N SER A 12 -14.93 -0.70 9.79
CA SER A 12 -15.17 -1.00 11.19
C SER A 12 -14.90 -2.47 11.53
N ASP A 13 -14.77 -3.34 10.53
CA ASP A 13 -14.46 -4.75 10.71
C ASP A 13 -12.94 -5.00 10.73
N GLY A 14 -12.39 -5.17 11.93
CA GLY A 14 -10.97 -5.50 12.11
C GLY A 14 -10.59 -6.89 11.58
N SER A 15 -11.55 -7.76 11.26
CA SER A 15 -11.31 -9.11 10.78
C SER A 15 -10.69 -9.13 9.37
N ILE A 16 -11.09 -8.18 8.52
CA ILE A 16 -10.64 -8.08 7.12
C ILE A 16 -9.33 -7.30 6.98
N VAL A 17 -8.96 -6.49 7.97
CA VAL A 17 -7.77 -5.63 7.94
C VAL A 17 -6.49 -6.45 7.78
N ASN A 18 -6.29 -7.49 8.59
CA ASN A 18 -5.07 -8.30 8.52
C ASN A 18 -4.99 -9.12 7.22
N PRO A 19 -6.04 -9.84 6.77
CA PRO A 19 -6.07 -10.47 5.45
C PRO A 19 -5.71 -9.51 4.31
N LEU A 20 -6.27 -8.29 4.33
CA LEU A 20 -6.02 -7.28 3.30
C LEU A 20 -4.62 -6.66 3.34
N LEU A 21 -3.99 -6.61 4.51
CA LEU A 21 -2.69 -5.96 4.69
C LEU A 21 -1.52 -6.95 4.83
N ARG A 22 -1.78 -8.26 4.86
CA ARG A 22 -0.73 -9.28 4.98
C ARG A 22 0.18 -9.27 3.76
N ALA A 23 1.46 -8.95 3.99
CA ALA A 23 2.49 -8.86 2.96
C ALA A 23 2.74 -10.15 2.15
N GLY A 24 2.29 -11.32 2.64
CA GLY A 24 2.42 -12.59 1.93
C GLY A 24 1.48 -12.72 0.74
N GLU A 25 0.36 -11.99 0.74
CA GLU A 25 -0.54 -11.92 -0.40
C GLU A 25 -0.18 -10.66 -1.18
N LYS A 26 0.20 -10.81 -2.46
CA LYS A 26 0.64 -9.70 -3.34
C LYS A 26 -0.55 -8.80 -3.72
N LYS A 27 -1.12 -8.10 -2.75
CA LYS A 27 -2.29 -7.23 -2.91
C LYS A 27 -1.88 -6.03 -3.77
N VAL A 28 -2.40 -6.03 -5.00
CA VAL A 28 -2.09 -5.03 -6.01
C VAL A 28 -2.53 -3.64 -5.56
N LYS A 29 -1.63 -2.68 -5.70
CA LYS A 29 -1.85 -1.25 -5.47
C LYS A 29 -1.43 -0.51 -6.74
N GLU A 30 -2.25 0.43 -7.16
CA GLU A 30 -2.00 1.22 -8.35
C GLU A 30 -1.86 2.71 -8.00
N TYR A 31 -0.83 3.35 -8.55
CA TYR A 31 -0.51 4.74 -8.29
C TYR A 31 -0.22 5.50 -9.58
N HIS A 32 -0.65 6.76 -9.62
CA HIS A 32 -0.15 7.77 -10.53
C HIS A 32 0.85 8.65 -9.79
N VAL A 33 2.01 8.85 -10.40
CA VAL A 33 3.19 9.44 -9.77
C VAL A 33 3.79 10.48 -10.68
N MET A 34 3.96 11.71 -10.19
CA MET A 34 4.72 12.73 -10.91
C MET A 34 6.14 12.75 -10.39
N THR A 35 7.12 12.78 -11.29
CA THR A 35 8.55 12.84 -10.94
C THR A 35 9.25 14.04 -11.54
N GLU A 36 10.20 14.59 -10.78
CA GLU A 36 11.10 15.66 -11.20
C GLU A 36 12.54 15.33 -10.71
N PRO A 37 13.56 15.37 -11.59
CA PRO A 37 13.49 15.58 -13.04
C PRO A 37 12.75 14.44 -13.78
N CYS A 38 12.54 14.63 -15.09
CA CYS A 38 11.86 13.67 -15.95
C CYS A 38 12.51 12.28 -15.88
N ALA A 39 11.71 11.26 -15.57
CA ALA A 39 12.20 9.89 -15.51
C ALA A 39 12.60 9.39 -16.91
N THR A 40 13.85 8.91 -17.05
CA THR A 40 14.37 8.29 -18.27
C THR A 40 13.88 6.84 -18.40
N ASP A 41 14.05 6.24 -19.58
CA ASP A 41 13.72 4.82 -19.79
C ASP A 41 14.59 3.91 -18.90
N ALA A 42 15.85 4.29 -18.68
CA ALA A 42 16.75 3.59 -17.77
C ALA A 42 16.22 3.61 -16.32
N HIS A 43 15.71 4.76 -15.84
CA HIS A 43 15.09 4.84 -14.51
C HIS A 43 13.88 3.90 -14.42
N ILE A 44 13.00 3.91 -15.43
CA ILE A 44 11.80 3.06 -15.46
C ILE A 44 12.18 1.58 -15.39
N LEU A 45 13.16 1.15 -16.19
CA LEU A 45 13.65 -0.24 -16.18
C LEU A 45 14.24 -0.64 -14.82
N GLN A 46 15.04 0.22 -14.21
CA GLN A 46 15.62 -0.04 -12.87
C GLN A 46 14.53 -0.15 -11.80
N LEU A 47 13.55 0.76 -11.81
CA LEU A 47 12.43 0.76 -10.86
C LEU A 47 11.58 -0.51 -11.02
N ALA A 48 11.27 -0.90 -12.26
CA ALA A 48 10.46 -2.09 -12.56
C ALA A 48 11.15 -3.40 -12.16
N ALA A 49 12.47 -3.50 -12.34
CA ALA A 49 13.28 -4.65 -11.92
C ALA A 49 13.42 -4.79 -10.38
N GLY A 50 13.02 -3.76 -9.65
CA GLY A 50 13.16 -3.64 -8.21
C GLY A 50 14.54 -3.11 -7.79
N ILE A 51 14.54 -2.26 -6.77
CA ILE A 51 15.73 -1.55 -6.30
C ILE A 51 15.90 -1.72 -4.79
N VAL A 52 17.14 -1.67 -4.31
CA VAL A 52 17.44 -1.75 -2.88
C VAL A 52 17.07 -0.43 -2.23
N ILE A 53 16.16 -0.48 -1.26
CA ILE A 53 15.74 0.68 -0.48
C ILE A 53 15.81 0.38 1.00
N THR A 54 16.07 1.42 1.79
CA THR A 54 15.98 1.39 3.25
C THR A 54 14.63 1.93 3.68
N THR A 55 13.83 1.14 4.39
CA THR A 55 12.50 1.54 4.89
C THR A 55 12.37 1.30 6.39
N LYS A 56 11.48 2.03 7.06
CA LYS A 56 11.11 1.74 8.45
C LYS A 56 10.14 0.57 8.50
N ALA A 57 10.48 -0.47 9.25
CA ALA A 57 9.60 -1.60 9.53
C ALA A 57 9.49 -1.83 11.04
N ARG A 58 8.38 -2.43 11.48
CA ARG A 58 8.20 -2.78 12.88
C ARG A 58 9.00 -4.04 13.19
N LYS A 59 9.91 -3.96 14.15
CA LYS A 59 10.74 -5.08 14.61
C LYS A 59 10.85 -5.04 16.14
N ASP A 60 10.61 -6.17 16.80
CA ASP A 60 10.75 -6.34 18.25
C ASP A 60 10.07 -5.26 19.12
N GLY A 61 8.91 -4.75 18.68
CA GLY A 61 8.14 -3.74 19.40
C GLY A 61 8.52 -2.28 19.08
N GLY A 62 9.60 -2.04 18.35
CA GLY A 62 10.03 -0.72 17.87
C GLY A 62 9.99 -0.59 16.34
N PHE A 63 10.43 0.57 15.84
CA PHE A 63 10.70 0.79 14.42
C PHE A 63 12.19 0.67 14.16
N ALA A 64 12.58 -0.12 13.16
CA ALA A 64 13.96 -0.29 12.74
C ALA A 64 14.08 -0.03 11.23
N ASP A 65 15.27 0.39 10.80
CA ASP A 65 15.59 0.45 9.38
C ASP A 65 15.81 -0.96 8.83
N VAL A 66 15.22 -1.21 7.66
CA VAL A 66 15.34 -2.45 6.91
C VAL A 66 15.73 -2.10 5.49
N THR A 67 16.92 -2.54 5.09
CA THR A 67 17.45 -2.41 3.74
C THR A 67 17.24 -3.71 2.99
N ALA A 68 16.45 -3.68 1.93
CA ALA A 68 16.22 -4.85 1.10
C ALA A 68 15.77 -4.43 -0.30
N LYS A 69 16.02 -5.30 -1.30
CA LYS A 69 15.49 -5.12 -2.65
C LYS A 69 13.96 -5.17 -2.64
N THR A 70 13.31 -4.27 -3.37
CA THR A 70 11.86 -4.34 -3.61
C THR A 70 11.53 -5.52 -4.51
N LEU A 71 10.29 -6.00 -4.44
CA LEU A 71 9.78 -6.92 -5.45
C LEU A 71 9.73 -6.21 -6.81
N PRO A 72 9.93 -6.93 -7.92
CA PRO A 72 9.64 -6.40 -9.25
C PRO A 72 8.20 -5.90 -9.33
N CYS A 73 8.01 -4.82 -10.07
CA CYS A 73 6.72 -4.15 -10.21
C CYS A 73 6.55 -3.60 -11.63
N THR A 74 5.33 -3.22 -11.99
CA THR A 74 5.09 -2.54 -13.27
C THR A 74 5.30 -1.05 -13.09
N VAL A 75 6.12 -0.46 -13.96
CA VAL A 75 6.31 0.99 -14.06
C VAL A 75 6.15 1.37 -15.52
N GLN A 76 5.25 2.31 -15.82
CA GLN A 76 4.96 2.76 -17.18
C GLN A 76 4.94 4.28 -17.23
N ARG A 77 5.52 4.90 -18.27
CA ARG A 77 5.38 6.33 -18.51
C ARG A 77 3.99 6.59 -19.12
N ILE A 78 3.25 7.50 -18.51
CA ILE A 78 1.95 7.99 -19.01
C ILE A 78 2.22 9.14 -20.00
N CYS A 79 2.92 10.17 -19.55
CA CYS A 79 3.29 11.32 -20.38
C CYS A 79 4.54 12.03 -19.83
N ILE A 80 5.08 12.94 -20.63
CA ILE A 80 6.11 13.90 -20.25
C ILE A 80 5.45 15.27 -20.23
N ASP A 81 5.65 16.00 -19.13
CA ASP A 81 5.24 17.39 -19.03
C ASP A 81 6.49 18.27 -19.17
N ALA A 82 6.60 18.93 -20.32
CA ALA A 82 7.70 19.82 -20.65
C ALA A 82 7.36 21.30 -20.36
N THR A 83 6.19 21.58 -19.78
CA THR A 83 5.59 22.93 -19.73
C THR A 83 6.05 23.76 -18.53
N THR A 84 6.77 23.17 -17.58
CA THR A 84 7.17 23.87 -16.35
C THR A 84 8.49 24.59 -16.50
N GLY A 85 8.50 25.91 -16.27
CA GLY A 85 9.69 26.77 -16.27
C GLY A 85 10.79 26.39 -15.24
N THR A 86 10.57 25.33 -14.45
CA THR A 86 11.51 24.81 -13.44
C THR A 86 12.16 23.47 -13.83
N GLY A 87 11.76 22.84 -14.94
CA GLY A 87 12.32 21.56 -15.41
C GLY A 87 11.30 20.66 -16.11
N THR A 88 11.75 19.58 -16.75
CA THR A 88 10.89 18.56 -17.38
C THR A 88 10.42 17.55 -16.33
N ARG A 89 9.13 17.19 -16.34
CA ARG A 89 8.52 16.19 -15.45
C ARG A 89 8.02 14.98 -16.22
N ALA A 90 7.83 13.87 -15.52
CA ALA A 90 7.18 12.68 -16.08
C ALA A 90 6.02 12.22 -15.19
N ALA A 91 4.92 11.84 -15.81
CA ALA A 91 3.84 11.10 -15.17
C ALA A 91 4.10 9.60 -15.36
N LEU A 92 4.12 8.86 -14.25
CA LEU A 92 4.36 7.42 -14.21
C LEU A 92 3.19 6.69 -13.55
N ARG A 93 2.87 5.51 -14.07
CA ARG A 93 1.97 4.54 -13.46
C ARG A 93 2.78 3.45 -12.76
N PHE A 94 2.52 3.23 -11.48
CA PHE A 94 3.12 2.15 -10.68
C PHE A 94 2.06 1.12 -10.30
N VAL A 95 2.37 -0.16 -10.48
CA VAL A 95 1.55 -1.28 -9.99
C VAL A 95 2.39 -2.17 -9.09
N LEU A 96 2.12 -2.14 -7.78
CA LEU A 96 2.92 -2.78 -6.73
C LEU A 96 2.17 -3.92 -6.06
N GLY A 97 2.86 -5.05 -5.86
CA GLY A 97 2.34 -6.18 -5.05
C GLY A 97 2.65 -6.07 -3.56
N GLU A 98 3.59 -5.22 -3.14
CA GLU A 98 3.96 -5.00 -1.74
C GLU A 98 3.61 -3.58 -1.28
N GLY A 99 3.97 -3.21 -0.05
CA GLY A 99 3.62 -1.91 0.52
C GLY A 99 4.54 -1.50 1.67
N ARG A 100 5.80 -1.19 1.36
CA ARG A 100 6.77 -0.72 2.37
C ARG A 100 6.60 0.77 2.67
N ASN A 101 7.09 1.22 3.82
CA ASN A 101 7.00 2.62 4.23
C ASN A 101 7.65 3.56 3.19
N ARG A 102 6.85 4.47 2.61
CA ARG A 102 7.27 5.43 1.57
C ARG A 102 7.97 4.77 0.38
N GLN A 103 7.57 3.55 0.02
CA GLN A 103 8.26 2.72 -0.97
C GLN A 103 8.55 3.44 -2.29
N ILE A 104 7.52 3.97 -2.98
CA ILE A 104 7.69 4.62 -4.30
C ILE A 104 8.67 5.80 -4.20
N ARG A 105 8.49 6.68 -3.21
CA ARG A 105 9.37 7.84 -3.02
C ARG A 105 10.83 7.40 -2.84
N ARG A 106 11.07 6.40 -1.99
CA ARG A 106 12.42 5.87 -1.75
C ARG A 106 13.01 5.16 -2.96
N MET A 107 12.18 4.46 -3.76
CA MET A 107 12.62 3.85 -5.02
C MET A 107 13.07 4.92 -6.01
N CYS A 108 12.28 5.98 -6.17
CA CYS A 108 12.60 7.12 -7.04
C CYS A 108 13.89 7.82 -6.59
N THR A 109 14.02 8.16 -5.31
CA THR A 109 15.25 8.81 -4.79
C THR A 109 16.47 7.92 -5.02
N ALA A 110 16.35 6.60 -4.91
CA ALA A 110 17.45 5.67 -5.14
C ALA A 110 17.93 5.61 -6.60
N VAL A 111 17.12 6.04 -7.57
CA VAL A 111 17.54 6.23 -8.98
C VAL A 111 17.80 7.70 -9.34
N GLY A 112 17.81 8.60 -8.36
CA GLY A 112 18.12 10.02 -8.56
C GLY A 112 16.98 10.88 -9.10
N ILE A 113 15.72 10.46 -8.93
CA ILE A 113 14.55 11.30 -9.25
C ILE A 113 13.66 11.48 -8.01
N GLU A 114 13.00 12.63 -7.90
CA GLU A 114 12.12 12.94 -6.78
C GLU A 114 10.65 12.83 -7.17
N VAL A 115 9.80 12.47 -6.22
CA VAL A 115 8.35 12.36 -6.42
C VAL A 115 7.69 13.66 -5.97
N THR A 116 7.08 14.37 -6.90
CA THR A 116 6.38 15.64 -6.62
C THR A 116 4.89 15.44 -6.33
N SER A 117 4.28 14.39 -6.88
CA SER A 117 2.90 14.00 -6.58
C SER A 117 2.77 12.48 -6.52
N LEU A 118 1.99 11.99 -5.55
CA LEU A 118 1.73 10.57 -5.37
C LEU A 118 0.24 10.37 -5.09
N HIS A 119 -0.46 9.75 -6.04
CA HIS A 119 -1.91 9.55 -5.96
C HIS A 119 -2.23 8.05 -6.14
N ARG A 120 -2.84 7.43 -5.13
CA ARG A 120 -3.28 6.02 -5.23
C ARG A 120 -4.64 5.96 -5.94
N VAL A 121 -4.68 5.32 -7.10
CA VAL A 121 -5.91 5.20 -7.90
C VAL A 121 -6.62 3.87 -7.70
N GLY A 122 -5.94 2.85 -7.17
CA GLY A 122 -6.54 1.54 -6.98
C GLY A 122 -5.91 0.67 -5.90
N PHE A 123 -6.71 -0.25 -5.36
CA PHE A 123 -6.30 -1.24 -4.38
C PHE A 123 -7.16 -2.50 -4.50
N VAL A 124 -6.55 -3.64 -4.81
CA VAL A 124 -7.23 -4.95 -4.89
C VAL A 124 -8.50 -4.88 -5.75
N GLY A 125 -8.39 -4.33 -6.95
CA GLY A 125 -9.52 -4.21 -7.90
C GLY A 125 -10.53 -3.10 -7.59
N VAL A 126 -10.46 -2.45 -6.43
CA VAL A 126 -11.27 -1.26 -6.12
C VAL A 126 -10.57 -0.01 -6.63
N SER A 127 -11.35 0.92 -7.18
CA SER A 127 -10.87 2.19 -7.74
C SER A 127 -11.57 3.39 -7.06
N LEU A 128 -11.33 4.60 -7.56
CA LEU A 128 -12.01 5.82 -7.11
C LEU A 128 -13.37 6.04 -7.80
N GLN A 129 -13.92 5.03 -8.46
CA GLN A 129 -15.23 5.13 -9.10
C GLN A 129 -16.31 5.53 -8.08
N GLY A 130 -17.10 6.57 -8.39
CA GLY A 130 -18.10 7.13 -7.49
C GLY A 130 -17.58 8.18 -6.49
N CYS A 131 -16.26 8.45 -6.47
CA CYS A 131 -15.63 9.52 -5.70
C CYS A 131 -14.84 10.43 -6.65
N GLU A 132 -15.51 11.43 -7.23
CA GLU A 132 -14.93 12.29 -8.28
C GLU A 132 -14.04 13.39 -7.69
N ASN A 133 -14.33 13.85 -6.47
CA ASN A 133 -13.61 14.92 -5.81
C ASN A 133 -12.75 14.42 -4.66
N ALA A 134 -11.68 15.16 -4.35
CA ALA A 134 -10.86 14.89 -3.20
C ALA A 134 -11.68 15.05 -1.90
N GLY A 135 -11.67 14.02 -1.07
CA GLY A 135 -12.43 13.99 0.19
C GLY A 135 -13.79 13.31 0.07
N ASP A 136 -14.24 12.99 -1.14
CA ASP A 136 -15.42 12.17 -1.36
C ASP A 136 -15.22 10.78 -0.76
N TRP A 137 -16.31 10.20 -0.27
CA TRP A 137 -16.35 8.83 0.20
C TRP A 137 -17.65 8.18 -0.25
N ALA A 138 -17.56 6.88 -0.52
CA ALA A 138 -18.69 6.04 -0.86
C ALA A 138 -18.54 4.68 -0.16
N THR A 139 -19.66 4.01 0.06
CA THR A 139 -19.67 2.60 0.44
C THR A 139 -19.29 1.74 -0.75
N LEU A 140 -18.53 0.67 -0.50
CA LEU A 140 -18.23 -0.32 -1.51
C LEU A 140 -19.50 -1.02 -1.99
N THR A 141 -19.55 -1.30 -3.28
CA THR A 141 -20.56 -2.19 -3.86
C THR A 141 -20.31 -3.63 -3.40
N GLU A 142 -21.34 -4.47 -3.46
CA GLU A 142 -21.24 -5.90 -3.14
C GLU A 142 -20.15 -6.61 -3.98
N ALA A 143 -19.99 -6.22 -5.25
CA ALA A 143 -18.94 -6.73 -6.12
C ALA A 143 -17.53 -6.34 -5.64
N GLU A 144 -17.35 -5.11 -5.18
CA GLU A 144 -16.09 -4.62 -4.62
C GLU A 144 -15.77 -5.29 -3.27
N GLU A 145 -16.76 -5.45 -2.40
CA GLU A 145 -16.63 -6.20 -1.14
C GLU A 145 -16.15 -7.64 -1.36
N LEU A 146 -16.72 -8.31 -2.36
CA LEU A 146 -16.30 -9.65 -2.77
C LEU A 146 -14.87 -9.63 -3.32
N THR A 147 -14.52 -8.64 -4.15
CA THR A 147 -13.19 -8.50 -4.76
C THR A 147 -12.09 -8.34 -3.70
N ILE A 148 -12.35 -7.54 -2.66
CA ILE A 148 -11.39 -7.37 -1.56
C ILE A 148 -11.43 -8.54 -0.56
N GLY A 149 -12.33 -9.50 -0.72
CA GLY A 149 -12.50 -10.61 0.22
C GLY A 149 -13.02 -10.15 1.58
N ALA A 150 -13.80 -9.07 1.64
CA ALA A 150 -14.47 -8.64 2.87
C ALA A 150 -15.54 -9.66 3.30
N ARG A 151 -16.10 -10.42 2.35
CA ARG A 151 -16.94 -11.59 2.61
C ARG A 151 -16.11 -12.85 2.73
N THR A 152 -15.14 -12.86 3.63
CA THR A 152 -14.67 -14.14 4.17
C THR A 152 -15.68 -14.59 5.22
N GLY A 153 -16.07 -15.86 5.18
CA GLY A 153 -16.95 -16.48 6.18
C GLY A 153 -16.47 -16.27 7.63
N PRO A 154 -17.20 -16.81 8.61
CA PRO A 154 -17.06 -16.46 10.03
C PRO A 154 -15.58 -16.39 10.44
N THR A 155 -15.22 -15.32 11.13
CA THR A 155 -13.84 -15.08 11.52
C THR A 155 -13.27 -16.30 12.24
N ARG A 156 -11.95 -16.51 12.21
CA ARG A 156 -11.30 -17.59 12.99
C ARG A 156 -11.57 -17.48 14.51
N ASN A 157 -12.21 -16.41 14.97
CA ASN A 157 -12.68 -16.24 16.34
C ASN A 157 -14.18 -16.55 16.50
N GLU A 158 -14.99 -16.33 15.48
CA GLU A 158 -16.40 -16.77 15.40
C GLU A 158 -16.53 -18.28 15.15
N LEU A 159 -15.62 -18.86 14.38
CA LEU A 159 -15.48 -20.31 14.19
C LEU A 159 -15.05 -21.07 15.46
N ARG A 160 -14.68 -20.36 16.54
CA ARG A 160 -14.24 -20.98 17.79
C ARG A 160 -15.38 -21.25 18.73
N THR A 161 -15.27 -22.37 19.43
CA THR A 161 -16.20 -22.68 20.52
C THR A 161 -16.05 -21.65 21.65
N PRO A 162 -17.10 -21.46 22.48
CA PRO A 162 -17.02 -20.60 23.67
C PRO A 162 -15.83 -20.95 24.58
N GLU A 163 -15.50 -22.23 24.72
CA GLU A 163 -14.38 -22.74 25.52
C GLU A 163 -13.01 -22.28 24.99
N GLU A 164 -12.80 -22.37 23.67
CA GLU A 164 -11.56 -21.92 23.03
C GLU A 164 -11.36 -20.40 23.17
N ARG A 165 -12.45 -19.62 23.14
CA ARG A 165 -12.40 -18.17 23.38
C ARG A 165 -12.04 -17.86 24.84
N ALA A 166 -12.65 -18.56 25.80
CA ALA A 166 -12.36 -18.42 27.23
C ALA A 166 -10.89 -18.77 27.55
N ARG A 167 -10.40 -19.92 27.05
CA ARG A 167 -9.01 -20.36 27.24
C ARG A 167 -8.00 -19.33 26.72
N ARG A 168 -8.27 -18.71 25.57
CA ARG A 168 -7.39 -17.69 25.00
C ARG A 168 -7.44 -16.37 25.77
N LYS A 169 -8.61 -15.95 26.25
CA LYS A 169 -8.76 -14.80 27.18
C LYS A 169 -7.93 -15.03 28.44
N ALA A 170 -8.06 -16.20 29.07
CA ALA A 170 -7.29 -16.58 30.26
C ALA A 170 -5.77 -16.56 29.99
N LYS A 171 -5.33 -17.13 28.86
CA LYS A 171 -3.91 -17.13 28.47
C LYS A 171 -3.35 -15.72 28.22
N LYS A 172 -4.16 -14.81 27.66
CA LYS A 172 -3.80 -13.40 27.47
C LYS A 172 -3.71 -12.67 28.81
N LEU A 173 -4.64 -12.94 29.72
CA LEU A 173 -4.67 -12.34 31.06
C LEU A 173 -3.46 -12.79 31.89
N ALA A 174 -3.16 -14.09 31.91
CA ALA A 174 -1.99 -14.65 32.58
C ALA A 174 -0.68 -14.06 32.03
N LYS A 175 -0.56 -13.91 30.71
CA LYS A 175 0.61 -13.27 30.08
C LYS A 175 0.73 -11.78 30.42
N LYS A 176 -0.37 -11.10 30.75
CA LYS A 176 -0.39 -9.70 31.18
C LYS A 176 -0.03 -9.54 32.66
N LEU A 177 -0.32 -10.54 33.49
CA LEU A 177 0.03 -10.57 34.91
C LEU A 177 1.49 -10.99 35.17
N LEU A 178 2.10 -11.70 34.22
CA LEU A 178 3.51 -12.11 34.25
C LEU A 178 4.47 -11.05 33.64
N LYS A 179 3.95 -9.88 33.27
CA LYS A 179 4.72 -8.73 32.77
C LYS A 179 4.50 -7.56 33.72
#